data_AF-U6F4M5-F1
#
_entry.id   AF-U6F4M5-F1
#
_cell.length_a   1.000
_cell.length_b   1.000
_cell.length_c   1.000
_cell.angle_alpha   90.00
_cell.angle_beta   90.00
_cell.angle_gamma   90.00
#
_symmetry.space_group_name_H-M   'P 1'
#
loop_
_entity.id
_entity.type
_entity.pdbx_description
1 polymer ?
#
loop_
_entity_poly.entity_id
_entity_poly.type
_entity_poly.pdbx_seq_one_letter_code
_entity_poly.pdbx_strand_id
1 'polypeptide(L)'
;MGLDHIAAYDGVIVAKMIFDKQMIDAAKNLKIISTYGVGFDHVDTEYAKEKGIVVSNCPESVLRPTAELYLTMILASARRLRLL
;
A
#
# COMPACT_ATOMS: atom_id res chain seq x y z
N MET A 1 -14.77 0.64 -11.47
CA MET A 1 -15.18 -0.68 -10.94
C MET A 1 -15.92 -0.39 -9.64
N GLY A 2 -17.20 -0.77 -9.56
CA GLY A 2 -18.14 -0.25 -8.56
C GLY A 2 -17.71 -0.57 -7.13
N LEU A 3 -17.72 0.45 -6.26
CA LEU A 3 -17.52 0.33 -4.82
C LEU A 3 -18.75 -0.29 -4.12
N ASP A 4 -19.76 -0.71 -4.89
CA ASP A 4 -21.09 -1.12 -4.43
C ASP A 4 -21.07 -2.32 -3.47
N HIS A 5 -19.96 -3.06 -3.42
CA HIS A 5 -19.79 -4.24 -2.57
C HIS A 5 -18.76 -4.04 -1.45
N ILE A 6 -18.07 -2.89 -1.36
CA ILE A 6 -16.99 -2.70 -0.37
C ILE A 6 -17.51 -2.78 1.07
N ALA A 7 -18.77 -2.39 1.28
CA ALA A 7 -19.44 -2.49 2.58
C ALA A 7 -19.58 -3.94 3.09
N ALA A 8 -19.46 -4.97 2.23
CA ALA A 8 -19.58 -6.37 2.63
C ALA A 8 -18.30 -6.95 3.25
N TYR A 9 -17.17 -6.24 3.19
CA TYR A 9 -15.87 -6.77 3.58
C TYR A 9 -15.36 -6.15 4.89
N ASP A 10 -14.70 -6.98 5.69
CA ASP A 10 -14.03 -6.56 6.93
C ASP A 10 -12.60 -6.05 6.70
N GLY A 11 -12.01 -6.32 5.53
CA GLY A 11 -10.62 -5.96 5.24
C GLY A 11 -10.37 -5.67 3.77
N VAL A 12 -9.40 -4.81 3.50
CA VAL A 12 -8.98 -4.44 2.14
C VAL A 12 -7.45 -4.44 2.02
N ILE A 13 -6.95 -4.90 0.88
CA ILE A 13 -5.55 -4.75 0.48
C ILE A 13 -5.47 -3.66 -0.60
N VAL A 14 -4.69 -2.61 -0.33
CA VAL A 14 -4.57 -1.45 -1.21
C VAL A 14 -3.12 -1.32 -1.69
N ALA A 15 -2.90 -1.08 -2.97
CA ALA A 15 -1.54 -0.92 -3.52
C ALA A 15 -1.17 0.53 -3.81
N LYS A 16 -1.82 1.14 -4.80
CA LYS A 16 -1.55 2.53 -5.24
C LYS A 16 -2.81 3.38 -5.35
N MET A 17 -3.96 2.81 -5.02
CA MET A 17 -5.25 3.49 -5.10
C MET A 17 -5.37 4.47 -3.93
N ILE A 18 -5.87 5.67 -4.19
CA ILE A 18 -6.18 6.63 -3.13
C ILE A 18 -7.37 6.08 -2.33
N PHE A 19 -7.15 5.86 -1.04
CA PHE A 19 -8.14 5.37 -0.08
C PHE A 19 -8.45 6.49 0.91
N ASP A 20 -9.25 7.45 0.43
CA ASP A 20 -9.63 8.67 1.14
C ASP A 20 -10.88 8.48 2.01
N LYS A 21 -11.35 9.58 2.60
CA LYS A 21 -12.54 9.60 3.46
C LYS A 21 -13.79 9.03 2.78
N GLN A 22 -13.99 9.30 1.50
CA GLN A 22 -15.16 8.82 0.76
C GLN A 22 -15.13 7.30 0.61
N MET A 23 -13.96 6.73 0.32
CA MET A 23 -13.78 5.27 0.27
C MET A 23 -13.97 4.63 1.65
N ILE A 24 -13.43 5.24 2.70
CA ILE A 24 -13.57 4.75 4.07
C ILE A 24 -15.04 4.76 4.50
N ASP A 25 -15.80 5.81 4.20
CA ASP A 25 -17.23 5.88 4.54
C ASP A 25 -18.11 4.92 3.73
N ALA A 26 -17.72 4.59 2.50
CA ALA A 26 -18.40 3.57 1.71
C ALA A 26 -18.21 2.15 2.31
N ALA A 27 -17.09 1.92 3.02
CA ALA A 27 -16.71 0.62 3.57
C ALA A 27 -17.20 0.43 5.02
N LYS A 28 -18.52 0.37 5.20
CA LYS A 28 -19.19 0.41 6.53
C LYS A 28 -18.75 -0.66 7.55
N ASN A 29 -18.32 -1.84 7.09
CA ASN A 29 -17.90 -2.95 7.96
C ASN A 29 -16.38 -3.09 8.07
N LEU A 30 -15.62 -2.18 7.45
CA LEU A 30 -14.17 -2.29 7.34
C LEU A 30 -13.52 -2.15 8.72
N LYS A 31 -12.62 -3.09 9.03
CA LYS A 31 -11.85 -3.15 10.29
C LYS A 31 -10.37 -2.94 10.05
N ILE A 32 -9.88 -3.29 8.85
CA ILE A 32 -8.45 -3.20 8.51
C ILE A 32 -8.21 -2.78 7.06
N ILE A 33 -7.24 -1.89 6.88
CA ILE A 33 -6.65 -1.51 5.60
C ILE A 33 -5.19 -1.97 5.62
N SER A 34 -4.81 -2.86 4.70
CA SER A 34 -3.43 -3.32 4.55
C SER A 34 -2.84 -2.78 3.26
N THR A 35 -1.71 -2.09 3.33
CA THR A 35 -1.02 -1.60 2.14
C THR A 35 -0.06 -2.65 1.57
N TYR A 36 -0.07 -2.79 0.26
CA TYR A 36 0.89 -3.62 -0.47
C TYR A 36 2.21 -2.85 -0.63
N GLY A 37 2.99 -2.82 0.45
CA GLY A 37 4.30 -2.16 0.49
C GLY A 37 4.52 -1.38 1.78
N VAL A 38 5.52 -0.50 1.79
CA VAL A 38 5.89 0.31 2.96
C VAL A 38 5.11 1.61 3.02
N GLY A 39 4.96 2.28 1.87
CA GLY A 39 4.28 3.58 1.78
C GLY A 39 2.77 3.45 1.97
N PHE A 40 2.21 4.36 2.75
CA PHE A 40 0.77 4.42 3.07
C PHE A 40 0.19 5.83 2.92
N ASP A 41 0.91 6.75 2.27
CA ASP A 41 0.50 8.15 2.07
C ASP A 41 -0.78 8.31 1.23
N HIS A 42 -1.17 7.25 0.51
CA HIS A 42 -2.39 7.19 -0.28
C HIS A 42 -3.61 6.77 0.54
N VAL A 43 -3.46 6.46 1.83
CA VAL A 43 -4.54 6.13 2.76
C VAL A 43 -4.68 7.27 3.76
N ASP A 44 -5.91 7.75 4.00
CA ASP A 44 -6.17 8.73 5.06
C ASP A 44 -6.12 8.03 6.43
N THR A 45 -4.90 7.89 6.98
CA THR A 45 -4.66 7.13 8.22
C THR A 45 -5.28 7.78 9.44
N GLU A 46 -5.35 9.11 9.48
CA GLU A 46 -5.99 9.84 10.58
C GLU A 46 -7.50 9.60 10.56
N TYR A 47 -8.15 9.69 9.40
CA TYR A 47 -9.58 9.41 9.31
C TYR A 47 -9.91 7.93 9.57
N ALA A 48 -9.08 6.99 9.08
CA ALA A 48 -9.22 5.58 9.38
C ALA A 48 -9.16 5.32 10.89
N LYS A 49 -8.22 5.97 11.58
CA LYS A 49 -8.08 5.90 13.05
C LYS A 49 -9.29 6.47 13.78
N GLU A 50 -9.83 7.61 13.35
CA GLU A 50 -11.06 8.18 13.90
C GLU A 50 -12.26 7.22 13.79
N LYS A 51 -12.29 6.39 12.73
CA LYS A 51 -13.31 5.36 12.50
C LYS A 51 -13.02 4.03 13.18
N GLY A 52 -11.90 3.91 13.91
CA GLY A 52 -11.48 2.68 14.59
C GLY A 52 -10.95 1.59 13.64
N ILE A 53 -10.52 1.97 12.43
CA ILE A 53 -9.99 1.07 11.41
C ILE A 53 -8.47 1.00 11.55
N VAL A 54 -7.93 -0.21 11.59
CA VAL A 54 -6.48 -0.44 11.64
C VAL A 54 -5.87 -0.22 10.27
N VAL A 55 -4.78 0.56 10.17
CA VAL A 55 -3.96 0.64 8.97
C VAL A 55 -2.64 -0.09 9.21
N SER A 56 -2.28 -1.01 8.30
CA SER A 56 -1.07 -1.82 8.37
C SER A 56 -0.32 -1.76 7.04
N ASN A 57 1.01 -1.88 7.09
CA ASN A 57 1.89 -1.92 5.93
C ASN A 57 2.87 -3.12 6.04
N CYS A 58 3.75 -3.28 5.06
CA CYS A 58 4.75 -4.35 5.01
C CYS A 58 6.18 -3.77 5.04
N PRO A 59 6.70 -3.31 6.20
CA PRO A 59 7.99 -2.63 6.28
C PRO A 59 9.20 -3.54 6.01
N GLU A 60 9.11 -4.83 6.39
CA GLU A 60 10.28 -5.73 6.35
C GLU A 60 10.44 -6.49 5.03
N SER A 61 9.33 -6.82 4.35
CA SER A 61 9.34 -7.71 3.19
C SER A 61 10.11 -7.15 1.99
N VAL A 62 10.25 -5.81 1.91
CA VAL A 62 10.92 -5.14 0.80
C VAL A 62 12.39 -4.83 1.06
N LEU A 63 12.90 -5.00 2.28
CA LEU A 63 14.24 -4.55 2.67
C LEU A 63 15.33 -5.23 1.82
N ARG A 64 15.34 -6.57 1.80
CA ARG A 64 16.31 -7.38 1.04
C ARG A 64 16.22 -7.16 -0.47
N PRO A 65 15.04 -7.34 -1.13
CA PRO A 65 14.97 -7.18 -2.58
C PRO A 65 15.30 -5.75 -3.04
N THR A 66 14.97 -4.73 -2.23
CA THR A 66 15.35 -3.34 -2.54
C THR A 66 16.87 -3.15 -2.44
N ALA A 67 17.52 -3.70 -1.42
CA ALA A 67 18.97 -3.63 -1.28
C ALA A 67 19.71 -4.36 -2.41
N GLU A 68 19.23 -5.55 -2.78
CA GLU A 68 19.76 -6.33 -3.91
C GLU A 68 19.63 -5.56 -5.23
N LEU A 69 18.46 -4.96 -5.47
CA LEU A 69 18.22 -4.15 -6.66
C LEU A 69 19.10 -2.89 -6.66
N TYR A 70 19.29 -2.24 -5.51
CA TYR A 70 20.16 -1.07 -5.38
C TYR A 70 21.61 -1.39 -5.77
N LEU A 71 22.18 -2.46 -5.22
CA LEU A 71 23.53 -2.91 -5.58
C LEU A 71 23.62 -3.30 -7.07
N THR A 72 22.60 -3.97 -7.59
CA THR A 72 22.50 -4.32 -9.01
C THR A 72 22.51 -3.06 -9.88
N MET A 73 21.76 -2.02 -9.51
CA MET A 73 21.71 -0.75 -10.23
C MET A 73 23.06 0.00 -10.19
N ILE A 74 23.79 -0.05 -9.07
CA ILE A 74 25.15 0.52 -8.98
C ILE A 74 26.09 -0.17 -9.98
N LEU A 75 26.10 -1.51 -9.97
CA LEU A 75 26.98 -2.29 -10.84
C LEU A 75 26.61 -2.13 -12.32
N ALA A 76 25.32 -2.18 -12.63
CA ALA A 76 24.81 -1.94 -13.98
C ALA A 76 25.22 -0.56 -14.50
N SER A 77 25.08 0.48 -13.67
CA SER A 77 25.49 1.85 -14.02
C SER A 77 26.99 1.96 -14.27
N ALA A 78 27.81 1.40 -13.36
CA ALA A 78 29.27 1.43 -13.48
C ALA A 78 29.79 0.71 -14.74
N ARG A 79 29.11 -0.37 -15.16
CA ARG A 79 29.48 -1.17 -16.33
C ARG A 79 28.71 -0.80 -17.60
N ARG A 80 27.87 0.24 -17.54
CA ARG A 80 26.99 0.69 -18.63
C ARG A 80 26.13 -0.45 -19.19
N LEU A 81 25.68 -1.37 -18.32
CA LEU A 81 24.72 -2.39 -18.68
C LEU A 81 23.36 -1.71 -18.91
N ARG A 82 22.77 -1.95 -20.07
CA ARG A 82 21.42 -1.49 -20.40
C ARG A 82 20.53 -2.72 -20.51
N LEU A 83 19.34 -2.64 -19.90
CA LEU A 83 18.26 -3.57 -20.22
C LEU A 83 17.81 -3.22 -21.63
N LEU A 84 18.06 -4.11 -22.58
CA LEU A 84 17.57 -4.00 -23.96
C LEU A 84 16.06 -4.21 -23.99
#